data_AF-A0A7W6C8C7-F1
#
_entry.id   AF-A0A7W6C8C7-F1
#
_cell.length_a   1.000
_cell.length_b   1.000
_cell.length_c   1.000
_cell.angle_alpha   90.00
_cell.angle_beta   90.00
_cell.angle_gamma   90.00
#
_symmetry.space_group_name_H-M   'P 1'
#
loop_
_entity.id
_entity.type
_entity.pdbx_description
1 polymer ?
#
loop_
_entity_poly.entity_id
_entity_poly.type
_entity_poly.pdbx_seq_one_letter_code
_entity_poly.pdbx_strand_id
1 'polypeptide(L)'
;MLASGRIEHVRAQIASVEDEGNGWKLETDAAQSLSADILVIATSHPPPAPPVILAEAFDGQPKFVADPWAIDALAPIGQDDRVLIVGTGLTMADVVATLDASGHMGPITAICRRGQRSKSHAAVRVDPFGDFATSASPTALDLPRRIRLTVEAGGQWQGLFDRLRTQGPDIWRALPLVE
;
A
#
# COMPACT_ATOMS: atom_id res chain seq x y z
N MET A 1 -23.00 9.14 -20.40
CA MET A 1 -21.76 8.59 -21.04
C MET A 1 -21.57 7.09 -20.83
N LEU A 2 -21.92 6.51 -19.67
CA LEU A 2 -21.72 5.07 -19.41
C LEU A 2 -22.45 4.14 -20.38
N ALA A 3 -23.72 4.43 -20.70
CA ALA A 3 -24.49 3.62 -21.66
C ALA A 3 -24.00 3.71 -23.12
N SER A 4 -23.23 4.76 -23.45
CA SER A 4 -22.63 4.94 -24.78
C SER A 4 -21.17 4.47 -24.86
N GLY A 5 -20.60 3.95 -23.75
CA GLY A 5 -19.23 3.42 -23.69
C GLY A 5 -18.13 4.47 -23.96
N ARG A 6 -18.45 5.77 -23.85
CA ARG A 6 -17.48 6.84 -24.11
C ARG A 6 -16.64 7.07 -22.85
N ILE A 7 -15.32 7.09 -23.04
CA ILE A 7 -14.34 7.33 -21.99
C ILE A 7 -13.59 8.62 -22.31
N GLU A 8 -13.49 9.50 -21.33
CA GLU A 8 -12.64 10.68 -21.37
C GLU A 8 -11.57 10.53 -20.30
N HIS A 9 -10.30 10.68 -20.68
CA HIS A 9 -9.18 10.65 -19.74
C HIS A 9 -8.72 12.08 -19.47
N VAL A 10 -9.14 12.61 -18.33
CA VAL A 10 -8.68 13.91 -17.82
C VAL A 10 -7.41 13.69 -17.01
N ARG A 11 -6.27 14.20 -17.48
CA ARG A 11 -4.98 14.11 -16.79
C ARG A 11 -4.82 15.26 -15.80
N ALA A 12 -5.56 15.21 -14.71
CA ALA A 12 -5.51 16.21 -13.65
C ALA A 12 -5.61 15.54 -12.27
N GLN A 13 -5.03 16.16 -11.24
CA GLN A 13 -5.21 15.69 -9.87
C GLN A 13 -6.51 16.29 -9.32
N ILE A 14 -7.34 15.45 -8.68
CA ILE A 14 -8.51 15.93 -7.94
C ILE A 14 -8.03 16.43 -6.58
N ALA A 15 -8.29 17.71 -6.28
CA ALA A 15 -7.91 18.38 -5.05
C ALA A 15 -9.02 18.35 -3.99
N SER A 16 -10.28 18.42 -4.41
CA SER A 16 -11.44 18.36 -3.52
C SER A 16 -12.63 17.67 -4.20
N VAL A 17 -13.54 17.18 -3.35
CA VAL A 17 -14.81 16.57 -3.75
C VAL A 17 -15.89 17.08 -2.80
N GLU A 18 -17.00 17.54 -3.35
CA GLU A 18 -18.18 18.01 -2.63
C GLU A 18 -19.41 17.22 -3.07
N ASP A 19 -20.22 16.79 -2.10
CA ASP A 19 -21.53 16.18 -2.34
C ASP A 19 -22.57 17.31 -2.49
N GLU A 20 -23.20 17.39 -3.68
CA GLU A 20 -24.24 18.38 -3.98
C GLU A 20 -25.67 17.83 -3.77
N GLY A 21 -25.81 16.60 -3.25
CA GLY A 21 -27.08 15.93 -2.98
C GLY A 21 -27.75 15.29 -4.20
N ASN A 22 -27.40 15.72 -5.41
CA ASN A 22 -27.83 15.10 -6.68
C ASN A 22 -26.65 14.66 -7.57
N GLY A 23 -25.44 14.62 -7.00
CA GLY A 23 -24.21 14.31 -7.70
C GLY A 23 -23.00 14.81 -6.92
N TRP A 24 -21.86 14.81 -7.60
CA TRP A 24 -20.57 15.16 -7.06
C TRP A 24 -19.97 16.29 -7.88
N LYS A 25 -19.47 17.31 -7.17
CA LYS A 25 -18.60 18.31 -7.75
C LYS A 25 -17.16 18.01 -7.35
N LEU A 26 -16.27 17.98 -8.33
CA LEU A 26 -14.85 17.76 -8.12
C LEU A 26 -14.09 19.01 -8.58
N GLU A 27 -13.11 19.44 -7.79
CA GLU A 27 -12.18 20.48 -8.22
C GLU A 27 -10.79 19.88 -8.44
N THR A 28 -10.20 20.20 -9.58
CA THR A 28 -8.83 19.80 -9.90
C THR A 28 -7.82 20.75 -9.26
N ASP A 29 -6.57 20.33 -9.18
CA ASP A 29 -5.40 21.17 -8.87
C ASP A 29 -5.27 22.40 -9.78
N ALA A 30 -5.72 22.31 -11.04
CA ALA A 30 -5.80 23.42 -11.99
C ALA A 30 -7.06 24.32 -11.84
N ALA A 31 -7.80 24.20 -10.74
CA ALA A 31 -9.07 24.91 -10.49
C ALA A 31 -10.17 24.68 -11.55
N GLN A 32 -10.11 23.56 -12.28
CA GLN A 32 -11.19 23.12 -13.15
C GLN A 32 -12.25 22.39 -12.31
N SER A 33 -13.52 22.72 -12.53
CA SER A 33 -14.64 22.00 -11.92
C SER A 33 -15.16 20.91 -12.85
N LEU A 34 -15.39 19.72 -12.29
CA LEU A 34 -16.02 18.59 -12.96
C LEU A 34 -17.28 18.19 -12.18
N SER A 35 -18.32 17.74 -12.88
CA SER A 35 -19.56 17.23 -12.26
C SER A 35 -19.78 15.77 -12.65
N ALA A 36 -20.22 14.95 -11.70
CA ALA A 36 -20.49 13.53 -11.91
C ALA A 36 -21.70 13.03 -11.13
N ASP A 37 -22.55 12.20 -11.75
CA ASP A 37 -23.67 11.55 -11.06
C ASP A 37 -23.17 10.46 -10.07
N ILE A 38 -22.05 9.83 -10.40
CA ILE A 38 -21.44 8.73 -9.62
C ILE A 38 -19.94 9.00 -9.49
N LEU A 39 -19.44 8.96 -8.26
CA LEU A 39 -18.02 9.02 -7.95
C LEU A 39 -17.48 7.64 -7.56
N VAL A 40 -16.41 7.21 -8.23
CA VAL A 40 -15.66 6.00 -7.88
C VAL A 40 -14.25 6.40 -7.48
N ILE A 41 -13.87 6.13 -6.23
CA ILE A 41 -12.52 6.41 -5.73
C ILE A 41 -11.63 5.19 -5.95
N ALA A 42 -10.63 5.33 -6.80
CA ALA A 42 -9.68 4.27 -7.15
C ALA A 42 -8.22 4.78 -7.11
N THR A 43 -7.91 5.66 -6.15
CA THR A 43 -6.63 6.40 -6.06
C THR A 43 -5.43 5.58 -5.58
N SER A 44 -5.60 4.28 -5.28
CA SER A 44 -4.55 3.39 -4.77
C SER A 44 -3.77 3.99 -3.58
N HIS A 45 -2.52 3.56 -3.37
CA HIS A 45 -1.63 4.10 -2.34
C HIS A 45 -0.74 5.21 -2.91
N PRO A 46 -0.45 6.28 -2.15
CA PRO A 46 0.51 7.30 -2.57
C PRO A 46 1.92 6.71 -2.68
N PRO A 47 2.83 7.36 -3.43
CA PRO A 47 4.25 7.02 -3.44
C PRO A 47 4.83 6.97 -2.01
N PRO A 48 5.89 6.17 -1.77
CA PRO A 48 6.54 6.14 -0.48
C PRO A 48 7.11 7.52 -0.14
N ALA A 49 6.94 7.93 1.11
CA ALA A 49 7.50 9.17 1.63
C ALA A 49 8.33 8.88 2.89
N PRO A 50 9.54 9.45 3.01
CA PRO A 50 10.34 9.32 4.22
C PRO A 50 9.69 10.10 5.39
N PRO A 51 10.01 9.74 6.64
CA PRO A 51 9.67 10.57 7.79
C PRO A 51 10.17 12.02 7.61
N VAL A 52 9.33 13.00 7.93
CA VAL A 52 9.60 14.44 7.71
C VAL A 52 10.99 14.85 8.22
N ILE A 53 11.35 14.43 9.44
CA ILE A 53 12.66 14.77 10.03
C ILE A 53 13.85 14.27 9.20
N LEU A 54 13.71 13.13 8.51
CA LEU A 54 14.76 12.61 7.63
C LEU A 54 14.73 13.31 6.28
N ALA A 55 13.53 13.61 5.76
CA ALA A 55 13.38 14.39 4.54
C ALA A 55 14.06 15.75 4.66
N GLU A 56 13.83 16.46 5.77
CA GLU A 56 14.44 17.76 6.05
C GLU A 56 15.95 17.66 6.29
N ALA A 57 16.40 16.67 7.07
CA ALA A 57 17.82 16.52 7.42
C ALA A 57 18.71 16.15 6.22
N PHE A 58 18.15 15.47 5.23
CA PHE A 58 18.89 14.98 4.05
C PHE A 58 18.41 15.60 2.74
N ASP A 59 17.69 16.73 2.81
CA ASP A 59 17.24 17.44 1.61
C ASP A 59 18.42 17.81 0.70
N GLY A 60 18.23 17.62 -0.60
CA GLY A 60 19.27 17.84 -1.62
C GLY A 60 20.50 16.92 -1.56
N GLN A 61 20.56 15.94 -0.66
CA GLN A 61 21.70 15.04 -0.56
C GLN A 61 21.68 14.01 -1.72
N PRO A 62 22.78 13.83 -2.47
CA PRO A 62 22.78 13.02 -3.69
C PRO A 62 22.58 11.53 -3.46
N LYS A 63 22.80 11.04 -2.24
CA LYS A 63 22.61 9.63 -1.84
C LYS A 63 21.40 9.42 -0.93
N PHE A 64 20.56 10.44 -0.78
CA PHE A 64 19.28 10.29 -0.09
C PHE A 64 18.21 9.85 -1.08
N VAL A 65 17.73 8.62 -0.90
CA VAL A 65 16.70 8.02 -1.77
C VAL A 65 15.37 8.04 -1.03
N ALA A 66 14.52 9.01 -1.36
CA ALA A 66 13.19 9.14 -0.77
C ALA A 66 12.20 8.12 -1.36
N ASP A 67 12.25 7.90 -2.67
CA ASP A 67 11.45 6.92 -3.40
C ASP A 67 12.37 5.94 -4.15
N PRO A 68 12.47 4.67 -3.69
CA PRO A 68 13.29 3.67 -4.35
C PRO A 68 12.71 3.20 -5.71
N TRP A 69 11.49 3.59 -6.05
CA TRP A 69 10.85 3.24 -7.34
C TRP A 69 11.06 4.30 -8.42
N ALA A 70 11.61 5.46 -8.07
CA ALA A 70 11.97 6.45 -9.08
C ALA A 70 13.02 5.88 -10.04
N ILE A 71 12.96 6.35 -11.29
CA ILE A 71 13.92 5.93 -12.32
C ILE A 71 15.33 6.26 -11.84
N ASP A 72 16.24 5.28 -11.92
CA ASP A 72 17.63 5.37 -11.49
C ASP A 72 17.83 5.77 -10.01
N ALA A 73 16.82 5.60 -9.16
CA ALA A 73 16.84 5.99 -7.75
C ALA A 73 18.07 5.46 -6.98
N LEU A 74 18.52 4.23 -7.30
CA LEU A 74 19.62 3.57 -6.61
C LEU A 74 20.97 3.73 -7.33
N ALA A 75 21.00 4.29 -8.55
CA ALA A 75 22.22 4.46 -9.34
C ALA A 75 23.34 5.28 -8.63
N PRO A 76 23.03 6.28 -7.78
CA PRO A 76 24.06 7.03 -7.04
C PRO A 76 24.76 6.22 -5.93
N ILE A 77 24.26 5.02 -5.58
CA ILE A 77 24.83 4.17 -4.54
C ILE A 77 25.96 3.34 -5.15
N GLY A 78 27.19 3.60 -4.69
CA GLY A 78 28.38 2.86 -5.11
C GLY A 78 28.41 1.44 -4.56
N GLN A 79 29.23 0.57 -5.16
CA GLN A 79 29.31 -0.84 -4.77
C GLN A 79 29.79 -1.05 -3.33
N ASP A 80 30.68 -0.20 -2.81
CA ASP A 80 31.24 -0.33 -1.47
C ASP A 80 30.61 0.62 -0.43
N ASP A 81 29.55 1.36 -0.82
CA ASP A 81 28.92 2.32 0.06
C ASP A 81 28.27 1.65 1.28
N ARG A 82 28.24 2.37 2.40
CA ARG A 82 27.45 1.93 3.57
C ARG A 82 26.01 2.41 3.38
N VAL A 83 25.06 1.48 3.32
CA VAL A 83 23.65 1.80 3.06
C VAL A 83 22.83 1.69 4.34
N LEU A 84 22.06 2.73 4.66
CA LEU A 84 21.02 2.69 5.69
C LEU A 84 19.65 2.63 5.02
N ILE A 85 18.85 1.62 5.37
CA ILE A 85 17.45 1.51 4.94
C ILE A 85 16.53 1.76 6.14
N VAL A 86 15.59 2.70 5.97
CA VAL A 86 14.59 3.03 7.00
C VAL A 86 13.29 2.31 6.66
N GLY A 87 13.03 1.24 7.40
CA GLY A 87 11.94 0.30 7.13
C GLY A 87 12.47 -1.08 6.78
N THR A 88 11.74 -2.11 7.19
CA THR A 88 12.11 -3.53 7.03
C THR A 88 10.95 -4.34 6.41
N GLY A 89 10.08 -3.64 5.67
CA GLY A 89 8.98 -4.22 4.89
C GLY A 89 9.45 -4.84 3.58
N LEU A 90 8.50 -5.18 2.71
CA LEU A 90 8.81 -5.82 1.43
C LEU A 90 9.64 -4.90 0.51
N THR A 91 9.34 -3.59 0.48
CA THR A 91 10.14 -2.61 -0.28
C THR A 91 11.62 -2.63 0.10
N MET A 92 11.98 -2.87 1.37
CA MET A 92 13.38 -3.02 1.76
C MET A 92 14.01 -4.27 1.14
N ALA A 93 13.27 -5.39 1.09
CA ALA A 93 13.76 -6.60 0.45
C ALA A 93 14.00 -6.39 -1.05
N ASP A 94 13.11 -5.65 -1.73
CA ASP A 94 13.27 -5.30 -3.15
C ASP A 94 14.50 -4.40 -3.38
N VAL A 95 14.72 -3.40 -2.52
CA VAL A 95 15.91 -2.54 -2.57
C VAL A 95 17.19 -3.35 -2.36
N VAL A 96 17.23 -4.22 -1.34
CA VAL A 96 18.39 -5.07 -1.07
C VAL A 96 18.67 -6.01 -2.25
N ALA A 97 17.63 -6.66 -2.80
CA ALA A 97 17.79 -7.52 -3.96
C ALA A 97 18.27 -6.75 -5.21
N THR A 98 17.82 -5.51 -5.38
CA THR A 98 18.27 -4.65 -6.49
C THR A 98 19.73 -4.23 -6.32
N LEU A 99 20.14 -3.86 -5.10
CA LEU A 99 21.53 -3.54 -4.79
C LEU A 99 22.45 -4.76 -4.99
N ASP A 100 22.04 -5.93 -4.50
CA ASP A 100 22.75 -7.20 -4.72
C ASP A 100 22.90 -7.52 -6.21
N ALA A 101 21.82 -7.40 -6.99
CA ALA A 101 21.84 -7.59 -8.44
C ALA A 101 22.74 -6.58 -9.18
N SER A 102 22.94 -5.39 -8.63
CA SER A 102 23.89 -4.37 -9.13
C SER A 102 25.35 -4.58 -8.69
N GLY A 103 25.62 -5.63 -7.90
CA GLY A 103 26.96 -5.96 -7.41
C GLY A 103 27.40 -5.12 -6.20
N HIS A 104 26.45 -4.62 -5.40
CA HIS A 104 26.78 -3.93 -4.16
C HIS A 104 27.35 -4.90 -3.11
N MET A 105 28.53 -4.56 -2.57
CA MET A 105 29.29 -5.34 -1.60
C MET A 105 29.42 -4.65 -0.23
N GLY A 106 29.03 -3.38 -0.16
CA GLY A 106 29.05 -2.59 1.06
C GLY A 106 28.05 -3.06 2.12
N PRO A 107 28.25 -2.66 3.39
CA PRO A 107 27.37 -3.09 4.48
C PRO A 107 26.02 -2.38 4.41
N ILE A 108 24.95 -3.16 4.45
CA ILE A 108 23.57 -2.68 4.52
C ILE A 108 23.04 -2.81 5.95
N THR A 109 22.64 -1.70 6.55
CA THR A 109 21.95 -1.65 7.85
C THR A 109 20.50 -1.27 7.63
N ALA A 110 19.56 -2.07 8.12
CA ALA A 110 18.13 -1.75 8.07
C ALA A 110 17.59 -1.50 9.49
N ILE A 111 16.84 -0.42 9.67
CA ILE A 111 16.19 -0.08 10.95
C ILE A 111 14.68 -0.07 10.79
N CYS A 112 13.95 -0.40 11.86
CA CYS A 112 12.50 -0.28 11.87
C CYS A 112 11.98 0.08 13.25
N ARG A 113 10.90 0.87 13.28
CA ARG A 113 10.30 1.39 14.52
C ARG A 113 9.89 0.28 15.51
N ARG A 114 9.48 -0.89 15.01
CA ARG A 114 8.92 -1.98 15.83
C ARG A 114 9.82 -3.22 15.92
N GLY A 115 11.05 -3.18 15.40
CA GLY A 115 11.94 -4.35 15.39
C GLY A 115 11.44 -5.54 14.53
N GLN A 116 10.37 -5.36 13.75
CA GLN A 116 9.78 -6.42 12.92
C GLN A 116 10.46 -6.47 11.55
N ARG A 117 10.56 -7.65 10.94
CA ARG A 117 10.94 -7.80 9.53
C ARG A 117 9.76 -8.36 8.75
N SER A 118 9.75 -8.11 7.44
CA SER A 118 8.84 -8.81 6.53
C SER A 118 8.94 -10.32 6.77
N LYS A 119 7.80 -10.98 6.99
CA LYS A 119 7.75 -12.42 7.20
C LYS A 119 7.86 -13.11 5.84
N SER A 120 8.69 -14.14 5.77
CA SER A 120 8.79 -14.94 4.55
C SER A 120 7.46 -15.62 4.22
N HIS A 121 7.24 -15.86 2.93
CA HIS A 121 6.18 -16.74 2.51
C HIS A 121 6.46 -18.18 2.97
N ALA A 122 5.42 -19.03 3.02
CA ALA A 122 5.59 -20.42 3.40
C ALA A 122 6.38 -21.16 2.30
N ALA A 123 7.34 -21.99 2.70
CA ALA A 123 8.14 -22.79 1.77
C ALA A 123 7.33 -23.92 1.10
N VAL A 124 6.22 -24.31 1.73
CA VAL A 124 5.28 -25.32 1.26
C VAL A 124 3.90 -24.68 1.20
N ARG A 125 3.06 -25.14 0.28
CA ARG A 125 1.67 -24.71 0.19
C ARG A 125 0.96 -24.93 1.51
N VAL A 126 0.22 -23.91 1.95
CA VAL A 126 -0.61 -23.94 3.15
C VAL A 126 -2.06 -23.98 2.71
N ASP A 127 -2.85 -24.89 3.28
CA ASP A 127 -4.27 -24.92 2.99
C ASP A 127 -4.97 -23.69 3.59
N PRO A 128 -5.86 -23.01 2.85
CA PRO A 128 -6.49 -21.82 3.37
C PRO A 128 -7.48 -22.16 4.49
N PHE A 129 -7.51 -21.37 5.56
CA PHE A 129 -8.34 -21.64 6.75
C PHE A 129 -8.93 -20.37 7.36
N GLY A 130 -9.84 -20.55 8.31
CA GLY A 130 -10.64 -19.49 8.91
C GLY A 130 -11.95 -19.26 8.17
N ASP A 131 -12.81 -18.45 8.78
CA ASP A 131 -14.05 -18.01 8.18
C ASP A 131 -14.38 -16.58 8.63
N PHE A 132 -14.40 -15.68 7.65
CA PHE A 132 -14.63 -14.25 7.83
C PHE A 132 -15.88 -13.76 7.09
N ALA A 133 -16.52 -14.63 6.30
CA ALA A 133 -17.70 -14.26 5.50
C ALA A 133 -19.02 -14.70 6.15
N THR A 134 -19.10 -15.89 6.74
CA THR A 134 -20.40 -16.42 7.21
C THR A 134 -20.91 -15.69 8.46
N SER A 135 -20.02 -15.33 9.38
CA SER A 135 -20.34 -14.37 10.45
C SER A 135 -19.80 -13.02 10.04
N ALA A 136 -20.67 -12.14 9.52
CA ALA A 136 -20.29 -10.80 9.11
C ALA A 136 -19.69 -10.03 10.29
N SER A 137 -18.59 -9.31 10.06
CA SER A 137 -18.08 -8.35 11.04
C SER A 137 -19.05 -7.17 11.10
N PRO A 138 -19.53 -6.77 12.29
CA PRO A 138 -20.51 -5.70 12.39
C PRO A 138 -19.91 -4.34 12.01
N THR A 139 -18.59 -4.19 12.09
CA THR A 139 -17.85 -3.01 11.63
C THR A 139 -16.64 -3.41 10.80
N ALA A 140 -16.14 -2.48 9.97
CA ALA A 140 -14.87 -2.65 9.27
C ALA A 140 -13.69 -2.89 10.25
N LEU A 141 -13.78 -2.35 11.47
CA LEU A 141 -12.75 -2.51 12.51
C LEU A 141 -12.77 -3.88 13.20
N ASP A 142 -13.88 -4.62 13.16
CA ASP A 142 -13.95 -5.95 13.79
C ASP A 142 -13.29 -7.03 12.94
N LEU A 143 -13.27 -6.86 11.62
CA LEU A 143 -12.55 -7.77 10.72
C LEU A 143 -11.05 -7.89 11.07
N PRO A 144 -10.25 -6.81 11.16
CA PRO A 144 -8.84 -6.91 11.52
C PRO A 144 -8.63 -7.43 12.95
N ARG A 145 -9.56 -7.20 13.89
CA ARG A 145 -9.52 -7.81 15.23
C ARG A 145 -9.62 -9.32 15.16
N ARG A 146 -10.63 -9.83 14.44
CA ARG A 146 -10.82 -11.28 14.23
C ARG A 146 -9.63 -11.91 13.53
N ILE A 147 -9.09 -11.26 12.50
CA ILE A 147 -7.89 -11.72 11.80
C ILE A 147 -6.72 -11.87 12.77
N ARG A 148 -6.47 -10.87 13.63
CA ARG A 148 -5.39 -10.95 14.64
C ARG A 148 -5.59 -12.10 15.61
N LEU A 149 -6.78 -12.27 16.16
CA LEU A 149 -7.10 -13.37 17.07
C LEU A 149 -6.87 -14.74 16.42
N THR A 150 -7.29 -14.91 15.16
CA THR A 150 -7.11 -16.18 14.43
C THR A 150 -5.63 -16.44 14.11
N VAL A 151 -4.83 -15.41 13.83
CA VAL A 151 -3.38 -15.55 13.64
C VAL A 151 -2.69 -15.91 14.96
N GLU A 152 -3.07 -15.27 16.07
CA GLU A 152 -2.52 -15.52 17.41
C GLU A 152 -2.83 -16.94 17.91
N ALA A 153 -3.96 -17.52 17.48
CA ALA A 153 -4.33 -18.90 17.79
C ALA A 153 -3.43 -19.98 17.13
N GLY A 154 -2.39 -19.59 16.38
CA GLY A 154 -1.34 -20.50 15.91
C GLY A 154 -1.47 -20.94 14.44
N GLY A 155 -2.38 -20.36 13.68
CA GLY A 155 -2.50 -20.62 12.24
C GLY A 155 -1.38 -19.96 11.42
N GLN A 156 -0.97 -20.61 10.33
CA GLN A 156 -0.02 -20.01 9.38
C GLN A 156 -0.68 -18.86 8.63
N TRP A 157 -0.23 -17.62 8.86
CA TRP A 157 -0.88 -16.42 8.33
C TRP A 157 -1.15 -16.46 6.81
N GLN A 158 -0.32 -17.16 6.03
CA GLN A 158 -0.47 -17.30 4.58
C GLN A 158 -1.83 -17.92 4.20
N GLY A 159 -2.18 -19.07 4.79
CA GLY A 159 -3.45 -19.76 4.52
C GLY A 159 -4.66 -18.93 4.96
N LEU A 160 -4.52 -18.18 6.06
CA LEU A 160 -5.57 -17.25 6.51
C LEU A 160 -5.80 -16.13 5.48
N PHE A 161 -4.72 -15.52 4.97
CA PHE A 161 -4.84 -14.47 3.97
C PHE A 161 -5.37 -14.99 2.62
N ASP A 162 -5.05 -16.22 2.24
CA ASP A 162 -5.64 -16.85 1.05
C ASP A 162 -7.14 -17.11 1.20
N ARG A 163 -7.58 -17.46 2.42
CA ARG A 163 -9.01 -17.54 2.75
C ARG A 163 -9.68 -16.18 2.66
N LEU A 164 -9.08 -15.14 3.25
CA LEU A 164 -9.58 -13.76 3.18
C LEU A 164 -9.74 -13.28 1.74
N ARG A 165 -8.74 -13.54 0.87
CA ARG A 165 -8.81 -13.17 -0.56
C ARG A 165 -9.98 -13.85 -1.27
N THR A 166 -10.16 -15.14 -1.01
CA THR A 166 -11.27 -15.92 -1.59
C THR A 166 -12.63 -15.40 -1.12
N GLN A 167 -12.73 -15.04 0.16
CA GLN A 167 -13.96 -14.53 0.78
C GLN A 167 -14.19 -13.02 0.58
N GLY A 168 -13.24 -12.30 -0.03
CA GLY A 168 -13.28 -10.84 -0.17
C GLY A 168 -14.61 -10.28 -0.68
N PRO A 169 -15.17 -10.79 -1.79
CA PRO A 169 -16.45 -10.30 -2.30
C PRO A 169 -17.64 -10.47 -1.33
N ASP A 170 -17.67 -11.55 -0.55
CA ASP A 170 -18.72 -11.77 0.45
C ASP A 170 -18.53 -10.85 1.66
N ILE A 171 -17.27 -10.69 2.12
CA ILE A 171 -16.92 -9.78 3.21
C ILE A 171 -17.34 -8.34 2.88
N TRP A 172 -16.97 -7.85 1.69
CA TRP A 172 -17.32 -6.50 1.25
C TRP A 172 -18.83 -6.28 1.16
N ARG A 173 -19.59 -7.25 0.65
CA ARG A 173 -21.06 -7.17 0.56
C ARG A 173 -21.75 -7.17 1.93
N ALA A 174 -21.12 -7.76 2.93
CA ALA A 174 -21.70 -7.90 4.27
C ALA A 174 -21.37 -6.71 5.21
N LEU A 175 -20.43 -5.83 4.84
CA LEU A 175 -20.11 -4.65 5.63
C LEU A 175 -21.22 -3.59 5.50
N PRO A 176 -21.55 -2.88 6.60
CA PRO A 176 -22.54 -1.81 6.54
C PRO A 176 -22.01 -0.62 5.70
N LEU A 177 -22.91 0.04 4.99
CA LEU A 177 -22.60 1.27 4.22
C LEU A 177 -22.41 2.50 5.11
N VAL A 178 -22.84 2.43 6.37
CA VAL A 178 -22.72 3.49 7.37
C VAL A 178 -21.88 2.91 8.51
N GLU A 179 -20.78 3.58 8.87
CA GLU A 179 -19.98 3.26 10.06
C GLU A 179 -20.62 3.80 11.35
#